data_AF-A0A5E4AFL2-F1
#
_entry.id   AF-A0A5E4AFL2-F1
#
_cell.length_a   1.000
_cell.length_b   1.000
_cell.length_c   1.000
_cell.angle_alpha   90.00
_cell.angle_beta   90.00
_cell.angle_gamma   90.00
#
_symmetry.space_group_name_H-M   'P 1'
#
loop_
_entity.id
_entity.type
_entity.pdbx_description
1 polymer ?
#
loop_
_entity_poly.entity_id
_entity_poly.type
_entity_poly.pdbx_seq_one_letter_code
_entity_poly.pdbx_strand_id
1 'polypeptide(L)'
;MGCLVTKPMELSCGRSGQRARCTKEEKASLLHRTQEERRKREEERRRLKNAIIIQSFIRGYRDRKQQYSLQRSAFDRCAHSAQSGGTFSITSAPNLTLLVRQLLFFYKQSEDAKRLIWLYQNLIKHSSLFVKQLDGSERPTCLFQIKRLMSLCCRLLQSCNDDSLNVALPMRMLEVFSSENTYLPVLQDASYVVSVIEQILHYMIHSEALEDEERRRKIEIGRAKDV
;
A
#
# COMPACT_ATOMS: atom_id res chain seq x y z
N MET A 1 -90.28 4.21 -60.16
CA MET A 1 -89.63 3.20 -59.30
C MET A 1 -88.14 3.32 -59.50
N GLY A 2 -87.41 3.64 -58.43
CA GLY A 2 -85.97 3.84 -58.46
C GLY A 2 -85.20 2.52 -58.31
N CYS A 3 -83.97 2.52 -58.81
CA CYS A 3 -82.93 1.59 -58.38
C CYS A 3 -81.69 2.40 -58.04
N LEU A 4 -81.28 2.29 -56.77
CA LEU A 4 -80.17 3.00 -56.15
C LEU A 4 -78.83 2.58 -56.75
N VAL A 5 -78.03 3.57 -57.15
CA VAL A 5 -76.58 3.44 -57.26
C VAL A 5 -76.01 3.59 -55.84
N THR A 6 -75.48 2.51 -55.28
CA THR A 6 -74.73 2.53 -54.03
C THR A 6 -73.31 3.06 -54.29
N LYS A 7 -73.04 4.31 -53.89
CA LYS A 7 -71.67 4.80 -53.70
C LYS A 7 -71.08 4.15 -52.43
N PRO A 8 -69.84 3.65 -52.45
CA PRO A 8 -69.15 3.28 -51.21
C PRO A 8 -68.89 4.56 -50.40
N MET A 9 -69.47 4.61 -49.21
CA MET A 9 -69.27 5.67 -48.23
C MET A 9 -67.84 5.53 -47.69
N GLU A 10 -67.02 6.56 -47.89
CA GLU A 10 -65.69 6.65 -47.30
C GLU A 10 -65.76 6.43 -45.79
N LEU A 11 -64.98 5.47 -45.31
CA LEU A 11 -64.72 5.23 -43.90
C LEU A 11 -64.10 6.49 -43.30
N SER A 12 -64.94 7.35 -42.73
CA SER A 12 -64.52 8.44 -41.85
C SER A 12 -63.81 7.83 -40.64
N CYS A 13 -62.48 7.91 -40.63
CA CYS A 13 -61.66 7.62 -39.46
C CYS A 13 -62.08 8.60 -38.34
N GLY A 14 -62.94 8.11 -37.43
CA GLY A 14 -63.63 8.94 -36.45
C GLY A 14 -62.71 9.59 -35.42
N ARG A 15 -63.09 10.80 -34.98
CA ARG A 15 -62.49 11.61 -33.91
C ARG A 15 -62.14 10.86 -32.61
N SER A 16 -62.77 9.72 -32.34
CA SER A 16 -62.48 8.85 -31.18
C SER A 16 -61.12 8.14 -31.27
N GLY A 17 -60.69 7.75 -32.47
CA GLY A 17 -59.39 7.13 -32.71
C GLY A 17 -58.23 8.12 -32.58
N GLN A 18 -58.44 9.39 -32.95
CA GLN A 18 -57.45 10.46 -32.81
C GLN A 18 -57.23 10.87 -31.34
N ARG A 19 -58.29 10.96 -30.52
CA ARG A 19 -58.14 11.22 -29.07
C ARG A 19 -57.42 10.08 -28.34
N ALA A 20 -57.73 8.83 -28.67
CA ALA A 20 -57.06 7.66 -28.08
C ALA A 20 -55.60 7.52 -28.55
N ARG A 21 -55.27 7.95 -29.77
CA ARG A 21 -53.89 7.97 -30.30
C ARG A 21 -53.08 9.13 -29.71
N CYS A 22 -53.65 10.34 -29.64
CA CYS A 22 -53.04 11.53 -29.01
C CYS A 22 -52.71 11.26 -27.53
N THR A 23 -53.62 10.66 -26.77
CA THR A 23 -53.38 10.31 -25.35
C THR A 23 -52.34 9.19 -25.15
N LYS A 24 -52.15 8.31 -26.14
CA LYS A 24 -51.07 7.30 -26.12
C LYS A 24 -49.72 7.92 -26.47
N GLU A 25 -49.67 8.81 -27.45
CA GLU A 25 -48.47 9.56 -27.84
C GLU A 25 -48.01 10.51 -26.72
N GLU A 26 -48.95 11.18 -26.03
CA GLU A 26 -48.68 12.01 -24.84
C GLU A 26 -48.12 11.16 -23.68
N LYS A 27 -48.72 10.00 -23.38
CA LYS A 27 -48.21 9.09 -22.35
C LYS A 27 -46.84 8.52 -22.71
N ALA A 28 -46.61 8.13 -23.97
CA ALA A 28 -45.32 7.64 -24.44
C ALA A 28 -44.24 8.73 -24.35
N SER A 29 -44.59 9.98 -24.68
CA SER A 29 -43.70 11.14 -24.56
C SER A 29 -43.35 11.45 -23.10
N LEU A 30 -44.34 11.36 -22.19
CA LEU A 30 -44.11 11.51 -20.74
C LEU A 30 -43.22 10.41 -20.17
N LEU A 31 -43.40 9.16 -20.61
CA LEU A 31 -42.56 8.03 -20.22
C LEU A 31 -41.13 8.19 -20.74
N HIS A 32 -40.95 8.58 -22.00
CA HIS A 32 -39.64 8.85 -22.58
C HIS A 32 -38.90 9.97 -21.82
N ARG A 33 -39.59 11.08 -21.54
CA ARG A 33 -39.03 12.18 -20.73
C ARG A 33 -38.62 11.71 -19.34
N THR A 34 -39.46 10.92 -18.68
CA THR A 34 -39.17 10.37 -17.34
C THR A 34 -37.96 9.44 -17.37
N GLN A 35 -37.85 8.58 -18.39
CA GLN A 35 -36.72 7.66 -18.57
C GLN A 35 -35.42 8.41 -18.87
N GLU A 36 -35.47 9.43 -19.72
CA GLU A 36 -34.30 10.25 -20.04
C GLU A 36 -33.80 11.03 -18.82
N GLU A 37 -34.71 11.57 -18.02
CA GLU A 37 -34.36 12.20 -16.74
C GLU A 37 -33.72 11.21 -15.76
N ARG A 38 -34.20 9.96 -15.69
CA ARG A 38 -33.56 8.91 -14.87
C ARG A 38 -32.16 8.60 -15.36
N ARG A 39 -31.97 8.43 -16.67
CA ARG A 39 -30.65 8.20 -17.28
C ARG A 39 -29.69 9.35 -16.98
N LYS A 40 -30.13 10.60 -17.09
CA LYS A 40 -29.32 11.79 -16.74
C LYS A 40 -28.90 11.77 -15.26
N ARG A 41 -29.82 11.47 -14.34
CA ARG A 41 -29.50 11.35 -12.90
C ARG A 41 -28.49 10.23 -12.62
N GLU A 42 -28.61 9.09 -13.30
CA GLU A 42 -27.68 7.96 -13.15
C GLU A 42 -26.29 8.29 -13.71
N GLU A 43 -26.22 8.93 -14.87
CA GLU A 43 -24.96 9.40 -15.45
C GLU A 43 -24.26 10.40 -14.55
N GLU A 44 -24.99 11.34 -13.96
CA GLU A 44 -24.44 12.32 -13.02
C GLU A 44 -23.96 11.66 -11.72
N ARG A 45 -24.74 10.74 -11.15
CA ARG A 45 -24.30 9.92 -10.00
C ARG A 45 -23.02 9.14 -10.32
N ARG A 46 -22.93 8.55 -11.52
CA ARG A 46 -21.73 7.83 -11.97
C ARG A 46 -20.53 8.77 -12.11
N ARG A 47 -20.72 9.95 -12.70
CA ARG A 47 -19.65 10.98 -12.81
C ARG A 47 -19.16 11.41 -11.42
N LEU A 48 -20.08 11.70 -10.50
CA LEU A 48 -19.74 12.07 -9.12
C LEU A 48 -18.99 10.95 -8.40
N LYS A 49 -19.45 9.70 -8.51
CA LYS A 49 -18.77 8.54 -7.92
C LYS A 49 -17.34 8.40 -8.46
N ASN A 50 -17.16 8.50 -9.77
CA ASN A 50 -15.83 8.43 -10.38
C ASN A 50 -14.93 9.59 -9.93
N ALA A 51 -15.47 10.81 -9.85
CA ALA A 51 -14.76 11.96 -9.34
C ALA A 51 -14.29 11.74 -7.88
N ILE A 52 -15.15 11.21 -7.01
CA ILE A 52 -14.80 10.90 -5.61
C ILE A 52 -13.65 9.89 -5.54
N ILE A 53 -13.69 8.83 -6.36
CA ILE A 53 -12.63 7.81 -6.41
C ILE A 53 -11.29 8.43 -6.82
N ILE A 54 -11.28 9.23 -7.88
CA ILE A 54 -10.04 9.89 -8.36
C ILE A 54 -9.52 10.87 -7.29
N GLN A 55 -10.41 11.68 -6.72
CA GLN A 55 -10.05 12.68 -5.71
C GLN A 55 -9.55 12.03 -4.42
N SER A 56 -10.16 10.94 -3.96
CA SER A 56 -9.70 10.23 -2.75
C SER A 56 -8.35 9.58 -2.99
N PHE A 57 -8.11 9.03 -4.18
CA PHE A 57 -6.82 8.48 -4.57
C PHE A 57 -5.72 9.55 -4.58
N ILE A 58 -5.96 10.69 -5.22
CA ILE A 58 -4.99 11.81 -5.28
C ILE A 58 -4.69 12.34 -3.88
N ARG A 59 -5.71 12.55 -3.04
CA ARG A 59 -5.54 12.98 -1.65
C ARG A 59 -4.67 11.98 -0.88
N GLY A 60 -5.02 10.69 -0.92
CA GLY A 60 -4.24 9.65 -0.25
C GLY A 60 -2.79 9.55 -0.76
N TYR A 61 -2.54 9.75 -2.05
CA TYR A 61 -1.17 9.80 -2.59
C TYR A 61 -0.38 11.00 -2.05
N ARG A 62 -0.97 12.20 -2.06
CA ARG A 62 -0.34 13.42 -1.54
C ARG A 62 -0.03 13.28 -0.05
N ASP A 63 -0.98 12.77 0.72
CA ASP A 63 -0.82 12.58 2.16
C ASP A 63 0.31 11.60 2.47
N ARG A 64 0.38 10.45 1.78
CA ARG A 64 1.50 9.50 1.93
C ARG A 64 2.85 10.14 1.60
N LYS A 65 2.93 10.90 0.50
CA LYS A 65 4.16 11.59 0.10
C LYS A 65 4.58 12.64 1.15
N GLN A 66 3.63 13.39 1.69
CA GLN A 66 3.87 14.34 2.77
C GLN A 66 4.36 13.64 4.05
N GLN A 67 3.70 12.55 4.46
CA GLN A 67 4.09 11.78 5.64
C GLN A 67 5.51 11.21 5.50
N TYR A 68 5.89 10.69 4.33
CA TYR A 68 7.28 10.25 4.09
C TYR A 68 8.27 11.39 4.21
N SER A 69 7.97 12.57 3.66
CA SER A 69 8.82 13.75 3.81
C SER A 69 9.00 14.18 5.28
N LEU A 70 7.91 14.19 6.05
CA LEU A 70 7.92 14.52 7.47
C LEU A 70 8.74 13.51 8.30
N GLN A 71 8.55 12.21 8.05
CA GLN A 71 9.27 11.16 8.77
C GLN A 71 10.75 11.13 8.40
N ARG A 72 11.12 11.38 7.14
CA ARG A 72 12.54 11.56 6.73
C ARG A 72 13.18 12.73 7.47
N SER A 73 12.51 13.88 7.47
CA SER A 73 13.01 15.06 8.18
C SER A 73 13.17 14.80 9.68
N ALA A 74 12.24 14.05 10.30
CA ALA A 74 12.33 13.68 11.70
C ALA A 74 13.49 12.71 11.97
N PHE A 75 13.64 11.67 11.15
CA PHE A 75 14.76 10.74 11.20
C PHE A 75 16.09 11.50 11.08
N ASP A 76 16.21 12.39 10.09
CA ASP A 76 17.43 13.16 9.84
C ASP A 76 17.76 14.03 11.06
N ARG A 77 16.80 14.73 11.66
CA ARG A 77 17.04 15.52 12.89
C ARG A 77 17.56 14.65 14.03
N CYS A 78 16.96 13.48 14.26
CA CYS A 78 17.41 12.54 15.28
C CYS A 78 18.83 12.01 15.00
N ALA A 79 19.11 11.64 13.75
CA ALA A 79 20.43 11.15 13.33
C ALA A 79 21.52 12.22 13.50
N HIS A 80 21.26 13.46 13.10
CA HIS A 80 22.19 14.58 13.31
C HIS A 80 22.42 14.84 14.80
N SER A 81 21.36 14.82 15.62
CA SER A 81 21.48 15.01 17.06
C SER A 81 22.29 13.90 17.75
N ALA A 82 22.16 12.64 17.31
CA ALA A 82 23.00 11.54 17.79
C ALA A 82 24.48 11.74 17.49
N GLN A 83 24.81 12.30 16.31
CA GLN A 83 26.19 12.52 15.89
C GLN A 83 26.82 13.72 16.61
N SER A 84 26.03 14.76 16.90
CA SER A 84 26.52 15.99 17.52
C SER A 84 26.56 15.93 19.05
N GLY A 85 26.32 14.76 19.67
CA GLY A 85 26.27 14.62 21.13
C GLY A 85 25.09 15.37 21.77
N GLY A 86 23.99 15.55 21.04
CA GLY A 86 22.78 16.22 21.53
C GLY A 86 21.95 15.34 22.47
N THR A 87 20.71 15.77 22.76
CA THR A 87 19.79 15.07 23.67
C THR A 87 19.36 13.69 23.17
N PHE A 88 19.45 13.43 21.87
CA PHE A 88 19.11 12.14 21.28
C PHE A 88 20.32 11.20 21.30
N SER A 89 20.35 10.25 22.24
CA SER A 89 21.41 9.22 22.27
C SER A 89 21.06 8.00 21.43
N ILE A 90 21.98 7.58 20.56
CA ILE A 90 21.88 6.32 19.81
C ILE A 90 22.11 5.08 20.69
N THR A 91 22.71 5.26 21.87
CA THR A 91 22.87 4.20 22.88
C THR A 91 21.61 3.99 23.73
N SER A 92 20.48 4.56 23.32
CA SER A 92 19.16 4.35 23.91
C SER A 92 18.35 3.39 23.03
N ALA A 93 17.90 2.26 23.59
CA ALA A 93 17.15 1.24 22.86
C ALA A 93 15.85 1.79 22.24
N PRO A 94 15.02 2.57 22.99
CA PRO A 94 13.80 3.19 22.44
C PRO A 94 14.08 4.13 21.26
N ASN A 95 15.18 4.88 21.30
CA ASN A 95 15.59 5.77 20.21
C ASN A 95 15.96 4.99 18.95
N LEU A 96 16.67 3.88 19.10
CA LEU A 96 17.02 3.01 17.99
C LEU A 96 15.78 2.33 17.38
N THR A 97 14.84 1.87 18.22
CA THR A 97 13.53 1.35 17.80
C THR A 97 12.71 2.39 17.04
N LEU A 98 12.74 3.65 17.47
CA LEU A 98 12.08 4.75 16.77
C LEU A 98 12.67 4.95 15.37
N LEU A 99 14.01 5.02 15.26
CA LEU A 99 14.70 5.21 13.99
C LEU A 99 14.43 4.06 13.01
N VAL A 100 14.46 2.81 13.50
CA VAL A 100 14.11 1.63 12.70
C VAL A 100 12.68 1.72 12.20
N ARG A 101 11.72 2.04 13.07
CA ARG A 101 10.31 2.18 12.69
C ARG A 101 10.11 3.26 11.63
N GLN A 102 10.76 4.41 11.80
CA GLN A 102 10.69 5.51 10.84
C GLN A 102 11.27 5.10 9.49
N LEU A 103 12.49 4.54 9.48
CA LEU A 103 13.14 4.12 8.25
C LEU A 103 12.29 3.09 7.51
N LEU A 104 11.85 2.01 8.19
CA LEU A 104 11.02 0.98 7.58
C LEU A 104 9.68 1.52 7.02
N PHE A 105 9.18 2.63 7.55
CA PHE A 105 7.95 3.27 7.07
C PHE A 105 8.13 4.02 5.75
N PHE A 106 9.22 4.78 5.58
CA PHE A 106 9.43 5.62 4.39
C PHE A 106 10.45 5.08 3.40
N TYR A 107 11.15 3.98 3.73
CA TYR A 107 12.32 3.52 2.99
C TYR A 107 12.06 3.35 1.49
N LYS A 108 12.89 4.02 0.69
CA LYS A 108 12.99 3.79 -0.75
C LYS A 108 14.47 3.76 -1.16
N GLN A 109 14.90 2.66 -1.78
CA GLN A 109 16.30 2.43 -2.17
C GLN A 109 16.95 3.65 -2.84
N SER A 110 16.27 4.23 -3.83
CA SER A 110 16.80 5.33 -4.64
C SER A 110 16.98 6.65 -3.87
N GLU A 111 16.34 6.81 -2.71
CA GLU A 111 16.33 8.07 -1.94
C GLU A 111 17.01 7.92 -0.57
N ASP A 112 16.94 6.71 0.02
CA ASP A 112 17.20 6.49 1.44
C ASP A 112 18.37 5.51 1.72
N ALA A 113 19.10 5.07 0.69
CA ALA A 113 20.23 4.15 0.84
C ALA A 113 21.27 4.62 1.89
N LYS A 114 21.62 5.92 1.89
CA LYS A 114 22.57 6.49 2.88
C LYS A 114 22.03 6.42 4.32
N ARG A 115 20.73 6.67 4.52
CA ARG A 115 20.07 6.58 5.83
C ARG A 115 20.05 5.14 6.34
N LEU A 116 19.79 4.19 5.43
CA LEU A 116 19.85 2.77 5.76
C LEU A 116 21.26 2.33 6.16
N ILE A 117 22.27 2.73 5.39
CA ILE A 117 23.67 2.42 5.70
C ILE A 117 24.03 2.92 7.11
N TRP A 118 23.71 4.18 7.41
CA TRP A 118 23.95 4.75 8.73
C TRP A 118 23.21 3.98 9.83
N LEU A 119 21.94 3.62 9.62
CA LEU A 119 21.17 2.88 10.61
C LEU A 119 21.74 1.48 10.85
N TYR A 120 22.07 0.74 9.79
CA TYR A 120 22.66 -0.61 9.89
C TYR A 120 23.99 -0.58 10.65
N GLN A 121 24.87 0.40 10.37
CA GLN A 121 26.11 0.56 11.12
C GLN A 121 25.86 0.72 12.63
N ASN A 122 24.86 1.53 13.01
CA ASN A 122 24.51 1.73 14.41
C ASN A 122 23.85 0.49 15.03
N LEU A 123 23.00 -0.23 14.30
CA LEU A 123 22.39 -1.48 14.75
C LEU A 123 23.42 -2.59 14.98
N ILE A 124 24.42 -2.71 14.10
CA ILE A 124 25.52 -3.67 14.27
C ILE A 124 26.35 -3.30 15.49
N LYS A 125 26.71 -2.02 15.63
CA LYS A 125 27.53 -1.52 16.74
C LYS A 125 26.84 -1.67 18.10
N HIS A 126 25.52 -1.52 18.14
CA HIS A 126 24.71 -1.54 19.36
C HIS A 126 23.71 -2.70 19.37
N SER A 127 24.09 -3.84 18.77
CA SER A 127 23.20 -4.99 18.58
C SER A 127 22.67 -5.56 19.89
N SER A 128 23.53 -5.69 20.91
CA SER A 128 23.16 -6.18 22.24
C SER A 128 22.09 -5.30 22.91
N LEU A 129 22.24 -3.97 22.83
CA LEU A 129 21.26 -3.01 23.34
C LEU A 129 19.92 -3.16 22.62
N PHE A 130 19.96 -3.29 21.29
CA PHE A 130 18.75 -3.41 20.49
C PHE A 130 17.99 -4.70 20.80
N VAL A 131 18.71 -5.82 20.85
CA VAL A 131 18.19 -7.17 21.14
C VAL A 131 17.67 -7.29 22.56
N LYS A 132 18.19 -6.53 23.52
CA LYS A 132 17.68 -6.49 24.90
C LYS A 132 16.20 -6.16 24.99
N GLN A 133 15.64 -5.48 23.99
CA GLN A 133 14.21 -5.19 23.95
C GLN A 133 13.33 -6.44 23.77
N LEU A 134 13.91 -7.58 23.37
CA LEU A 134 13.21 -8.87 23.29
C LEU A 134 12.91 -9.49 24.67
N ASP A 135 13.50 -8.96 25.74
CA ASP A 135 13.27 -9.36 27.13
C ASP A 135 12.19 -8.50 27.84
N GLY A 136 11.56 -7.57 27.12
CA GLY A 136 10.62 -6.61 27.69
C GLY A 136 9.27 -6.53 26.96
N SER A 137 8.47 -5.51 27.33
CA SER A 137 7.17 -5.21 26.70
C SER A 137 7.27 -4.93 25.21
N GLU A 138 8.42 -4.45 24.75
CA GLU A 138 8.69 -4.10 23.35
C GLU A 138 9.06 -5.30 22.47
N ARG A 139 9.08 -6.52 23.04
CA ARG A 139 9.40 -7.76 22.32
C ARG A 139 8.71 -7.91 20.96
N PRO A 140 7.37 -7.79 20.82
CA PRO A 140 6.73 -7.98 19.51
C PRO A 140 7.20 -6.94 18.49
N THR A 141 7.37 -5.70 18.91
CA THR A 141 7.88 -4.61 18.06
C THR A 141 9.31 -4.88 17.62
N CYS A 142 10.20 -5.19 18.56
CA CYS A 142 11.61 -5.46 18.28
C CYS A 142 11.78 -6.67 17.35
N LEU A 143 11.08 -7.78 17.63
CA LEU A 143 11.14 -8.98 16.81
C LEU A 143 10.64 -8.71 15.38
N PHE A 144 9.53 -7.98 15.23
CA PHE A 144 9.03 -7.58 13.92
C PHE A 144 10.02 -6.70 13.16
N GLN A 145 10.66 -5.76 13.86
CA GLN A 145 11.69 -4.90 13.27
C GLN A 145 12.88 -5.70 12.77
N ILE A 146 13.42 -6.63 13.57
CA ILE A 146 14.53 -7.51 13.15
C ILE A 146 14.12 -8.30 11.91
N LYS A 147 12.94 -8.96 11.95
CA LYS A 147 12.37 -9.69 10.80
C LYS A 147 12.32 -8.85 9.52
N ARG A 148 11.81 -7.61 9.60
CA ARG A 148 11.72 -6.69 8.46
C ARG A 148 13.08 -6.21 7.97
N LEU A 149 14.01 -5.92 8.87
CA LEU A 149 15.38 -5.49 8.51
C LEU A 149 16.14 -6.62 7.81
N MET A 150 16.01 -7.85 8.29
CA MET A 150 16.64 -9.04 7.70
C MET A 150 16.06 -9.36 6.32
N SER A 151 14.74 -9.33 6.18
CA SER A 151 14.06 -9.45 4.87
C SER A 151 14.49 -8.34 3.89
N LEU A 152 14.67 -7.12 4.38
CA LEU A 152 15.23 -6.03 3.57
C LEU A 152 16.66 -6.34 3.10
N CYS A 153 17.53 -6.89 3.96
CA CYS A 153 18.87 -7.32 3.57
C CYS A 153 18.83 -8.33 2.40
N CYS A 154 17.99 -9.36 2.49
CA CYS A 154 17.82 -10.33 1.41
C CYS A 154 17.41 -9.67 0.09
N ARG A 155 16.42 -8.77 0.13
CA ARG A 155 15.98 -8.04 -1.09
C ARG A 155 17.07 -7.18 -1.70
N LEU A 156 17.92 -6.56 -0.88
CA LEU A 156 19.05 -5.77 -1.38
C LEU A 156 20.08 -6.66 -2.07
N LEU A 157 20.39 -7.82 -1.49
CA LEU A 157 21.33 -8.78 -2.07
C LEU A 157 20.78 -9.37 -3.37
N GLN A 158 19.50 -9.70 -3.44
CA GLN A 158 18.86 -10.17 -4.68
C GLN A 158 18.82 -9.11 -5.80
N SER A 159 18.73 -7.83 -5.43
CA SER A 159 18.69 -6.72 -6.39
C SER A 159 20.09 -6.31 -6.86
N CYS A 160 21.14 -6.97 -6.37
CA CYS A 160 22.54 -6.68 -6.69
C CYS A 160 22.92 -7.31 -8.03
N ASN A 161 22.27 -6.87 -9.11
CA ASN A 161 22.64 -7.26 -10.48
C ASN A 161 23.79 -6.40 -11.04
N ASP A 162 24.14 -5.30 -10.38
CA ASP A 162 25.22 -4.39 -10.74
C ASP A 162 26.20 -4.23 -9.56
N ASP A 163 27.51 -4.13 -9.85
CA ASP A 163 28.63 -3.93 -8.91
C ASP A 163 28.55 -2.67 -8.01
N SER A 164 27.48 -1.88 -8.14
CA SER A 164 27.31 -0.59 -7.45
C SER A 164 26.75 -0.69 -6.03
N LEU A 165 26.10 -1.81 -5.68
CA LEU A 165 25.53 -2.00 -4.33
C LEU A 165 26.57 -2.62 -3.40
N ASN A 166 26.95 -1.89 -2.35
CA ASN A 166 27.84 -2.43 -1.32
C ASN A 166 27.09 -3.51 -0.49
N VAL A 167 27.31 -4.77 -0.85
CA VAL A 167 26.71 -5.95 -0.21
C VAL A 167 27.25 -6.24 1.19
N ALA A 168 28.39 -5.63 1.58
CA ALA A 168 29.06 -5.96 2.83
C ALA A 168 28.19 -5.67 4.05
N LEU A 169 27.43 -4.57 4.01
CA LEU A 169 26.61 -4.16 5.16
C LEU A 169 25.33 -5.01 5.32
N PRO A 170 24.55 -5.31 4.26
CA PRO A 170 23.50 -6.33 4.33
C PRO A 170 24.02 -7.70 4.79
N MET A 171 25.17 -8.17 4.27
CA MET A 171 25.76 -9.44 4.71
C MET A 171 26.14 -9.42 6.19
N ARG A 172 26.73 -8.31 6.67
CA ARG A 172 27.08 -8.16 8.08
C ARG A 172 25.85 -8.11 9.00
N MET A 173 24.76 -7.47 8.56
CA MET A 173 23.49 -7.50 9.28
C MET A 173 22.98 -8.93 9.43
N LEU A 174 23.00 -9.71 8.34
CA LEU A 174 22.59 -11.11 8.36
C LEU A 174 23.44 -11.94 9.33
N GLU A 175 24.77 -11.81 9.25
CA GLU A 175 25.71 -12.51 10.13
C GLU A 175 25.45 -12.19 11.61
N VAL A 176 25.30 -10.91 11.96
CA VAL A 176 25.12 -10.47 13.35
C VAL A 176 23.76 -10.91 13.89
N PHE A 177 22.67 -10.66 13.17
CA PHE A 177 21.32 -10.93 13.67
C PHE A 177 20.83 -12.36 13.42
N SER A 178 21.63 -13.22 12.79
CA SER A 178 21.41 -14.67 12.77
C SER A 178 22.32 -15.45 13.72
N SER A 179 23.29 -14.79 14.38
CA SER A 179 24.21 -15.45 15.31
C SER A 179 23.65 -15.53 16.72
N GLU A 180 23.67 -16.72 17.32
CA GLU A 180 23.34 -16.93 18.74
C GLU A 180 24.15 -16.04 19.67
N ASN A 181 25.40 -15.72 19.32
CA ASN A 181 26.31 -14.87 20.10
C ASN A 181 25.77 -13.45 20.32
N THR A 182 24.89 -12.97 19.44
CA THR A 182 24.26 -11.65 19.57
C THR A 182 23.14 -11.65 20.61
N TYR A 183 22.47 -12.79 20.82
CA TYR A 183 21.27 -12.91 21.64
C TYR A 183 21.54 -13.53 23.00
N LEU A 184 22.37 -14.58 23.06
CA LEU A 184 22.60 -15.37 24.27
C LEU A 184 23.12 -14.55 25.46
N PRO A 185 24.09 -13.62 25.30
CA PRO A 185 24.57 -12.81 26.43
C PRO A 185 23.49 -11.89 27.02
N VAL A 186 22.45 -11.58 26.23
CA VAL A 186 21.40 -10.63 26.57
C VAL A 186 20.16 -11.32 27.13
N LEU A 187 19.74 -12.42 26.50
CA LEU A 187 18.51 -13.14 26.85
C LEU A 187 18.74 -14.29 27.84
N GLN A 188 19.98 -14.77 27.97
CA GLN A 188 20.41 -15.76 28.97
C GLN A 188 19.66 -17.12 28.96
N ASP A 189 18.79 -17.36 27.98
CA ASP A 189 18.09 -18.63 27.75
C ASP A 189 18.35 -19.12 26.32
N ALA A 190 19.12 -20.19 26.19
CA ALA A 190 19.49 -20.77 24.90
C ALA A 190 18.28 -21.30 24.11
N SER A 191 17.29 -21.90 24.78
CA SER A 191 16.10 -22.45 24.09
C SER A 191 15.26 -21.32 23.52
N TYR A 192 15.13 -20.23 24.28
CA TYR A 192 14.44 -19.03 23.82
C TYR A 192 15.18 -18.35 22.66
N VAL A 193 16.51 -18.23 22.73
CA VAL A 193 17.35 -17.67 21.65
C VAL A 193 17.15 -18.45 20.35
N VAL A 194 17.22 -19.78 20.41
CA VAL A 194 16.99 -20.64 19.23
C VAL A 194 15.60 -20.38 18.63
N SER A 195 14.55 -20.31 19.47
CA SER A 195 13.20 -20.00 18.99
C SER A 195 13.09 -18.61 18.32
N VAL A 196 13.79 -17.61 18.84
CA VAL A 196 13.83 -16.26 18.24
C VAL A 196 14.50 -16.30 16.86
N ILE A 197 15.66 -16.95 16.75
CA ILE A 197 16.41 -17.06 15.50
C ILE A 197 15.59 -17.86 14.47
N GLU A 198 15.00 -18.99 14.86
CA GLU A 198 14.12 -19.78 14.01
C GLU A 198 12.96 -18.93 13.47
N GLN A 199 12.30 -18.15 14.32
CA GLN A 199 11.23 -17.25 13.89
C GLN A 199 11.70 -16.17 12.89
N ILE A 200 12.92 -15.65 13.07
CA ILE A 200 13.51 -14.67 12.14
C ILE A 200 13.79 -15.33 10.79
N LEU A 201 14.47 -16.48 10.79
CA LEU A 201 14.81 -17.22 9.56
C LEU A 201 13.57 -17.69 8.81
N HIS A 202 12.60 -18.26 9.53
CA HIS A 202 11.32 -18.66 8.95
C HIS A 202 10.60 -17.47 8.31
N TYR A 203 10.60 -16.30 8.96
CA TYR A 203 10.04 -15.09 8.37
C TYR A 203 10.77 -14.67 7.10
N MET A 204 12.11 -14.73 7.07
CA MET A 204 12.88 -14.36 5.88
C MET A 204 12.46 -15.20 4.68
N ILE A 205 12.44 -16.53 4.84
CA ILE A 205 12.06 -17.49 3.79
C ILE A 205 10.61 -17.26 3.31
N HIS A 206 9.67 -17.04 4.24
CA HIS A 206 8.25 -16.87 3.87
C HIS A 206 7.93 -15.48 3.33
N SER A 207 8.64 -14.45 3.80
CA SER A 207 8.49 -13.08 3.29
C SER A 207 8.93 -12.99 1.83
N GLU A 208 9.89 -13.81 1.41
CA GLU A 208 10.30 -13.97 0.02
C GLU A 208 9.17 -14.60 -0.82
N ALA A 209 8.54 -15.68 -0.34
CA ALA A 209 7.47 -16.36 -1.05
C ALA A 209 6.22 -15.49 -1.28
N LEU A 210 5.82 -14.70 -0.28
CA LEU A 210 4.62 -13.84 -0.38
C LEU A 210 4.84 -12.60 -1.26
N GLU A 211 6.03 -12.02 -1.28
CA GLU A 211 6.30 -10.84 -2.11
C GLU A 211 6.58 -11.21 -3.59
N ASP A 212 7.00 -12.43 -3.89
CA ASP A 212 7.07 -12.94 -5.26
C ASP A 212 5.67 -13.17 -5.87
N GLU A 213 4.72 -13.65 -5.07
CA GLU A 213 3.31 -13.68 -5.49
C GLU A 213 2.74 -12.27 -5.69
N GLU A 214 3.05 -11.31 -4.81
CA GLU A 214 2.53 -9.95 -4.94
C GLU A 214 3.18 -9.16 -6.10
N ARG A 215 4.46 -9.41 -6.41
CA ARG A 215 5.11 -8.91 -7.63
C ARG A 215 4.48 -9.51 -8.89
N ARG A 216 4.20 -10.81 -8.91
CA ARG A 216 3.47 -11.46 -10.02
C ARG A 216 2.09 -10.84 -10.22
N ARG A 217 1.32 -10.60 -9.14
CA ARG A 217 0.02 -9.93 -9.19
C ARG A 217 0.09 -8.48 -9.68
N LYS A 218 1.12 -7.70 -9.29
CA LYS A 218 1.30 -6.33 -9.76
C LYS A 218 1.65 -6.25 -11.25
N ILE A 219 2.43 -7.20 -11.77
CA ILE A 219 2.74 -7.32 -13.21
C ILE A 219 1.48 -7.72 -14.00
N GLU A 220 0.69 -8.64 -13.47
CA GLU A 220 -0.54 -9.12 -14.10
C GLU A 220 -1.63 -8.04 -14.17
N ILE A 221 -1.77 -7.23 -13.11
CA ILE A 221 -2.66 -6.05 -13.09
C ILE A 221 -2.15 -4.93 -14.00
N GLY A 222 -0.83 -4.81 -14.19
CA GLY A 222 -0.24 -3.88 -15.15
C GLY A 222 -0.58 -4.26 -16.59
N ARG A 223 -0.42 -5.54 -16.96
CA ARG A 223 -0.76 -6.07 -18.29
C ARG A 223 -2.25 -6.00 -18.60
N ALA A 224 -3.13 -6.20 -17.62
CA ALA A 224 -4.57 -6.11 -17.80
C ALA A 224 -5.11 -4.69 -18.04
N LYS A 225 -4.26 -3.65 -17.97
CA LYS A 225 -4.63 -2.27 -18.29
C LYS A 225 -4.19 -1.81 -19.68
N ASP A 226 -3.37 -2.62 -20.37
CA ASP A 226 -2.88 -2.36 -21.72
C ASP A 226 -3.67 -3.15 -22.80
N VAL A 227 -4.81 -3.74 -22.43
CA VAL A 227 -5.79 -4.40 -23.31
C VAL A 227 -7.14 -3.72 -23.13
#